data_AF-U2ILZ3-F1
#
_entry.id   AF-U2ILZ3-F1
#
_cell.length_a   1.000
_cell.length_b   1.000
_cell.length_c   1.000
_cell.angle_alpha   90.00
_cell.angle_beta   90.00
_cell.angle_gamma   90.00
#
_symmetry.space_group_name_H-M   'P 1'
#
loop_
_entity.id
_entity.type
_entity.pdbx_description
1 polymer ?
#
loop_
_entity_poly.entity_id
_entity_poly.type
_entity_poly.pdbx_seq_one_letter_code
_entity_poly.pdbx_strand_id
1 'polypeptide(L)'
;MDIDSLLKIQKTDFDIIFSATSSSVILQLEKPIFIVNPVMTEDEEYHLVKRVYERVSSLRFQLPLIDDLVKIIGRHASIHDDLSLRQELSRYLSGRGHKALAKDLRLKDVLKSNYISVIPGVDTIEDVVKKSAQPLLNDKIITREYLNRVLRNLANHRQNYQIAPGILLPHASPEGVNQIGLSFVILDKSIDTSYGKIGLVIFLAAVDNTQHLLVMKDLLKLLSDANFIEEIRSQKSSEDILNLIQTKLQ
;
A
#
# COMPACT_ATOMS: atom_id res chain seq x y z
N MET A 1 8.24 -0.47 -11.19
CA MET A 1 9.14 -0.69 -12.33
C MET A 1 9.69 0.67 -12.72
N ASP A 2 11.00 0.81 -12.86
CA ASP A 2 11.59 2.06 -13.36
C ASP A 2 11.41 2.19 -14.88
N ILE A 3 11.62 3.40 -15.41
CA ILE A 3 11.44 3.69 -16.84
C ILE A 3 12.41 2.87 -17.70
N ASP A 4 13.63 2.63 -17.22
CA ASP A 4 14.65 1.88 -17.96
C ASP A 4 14.30 0.39 -18.12
N SER A 5 13.60 -0.17 -17.13
CA SER A 5 13.04 -1.52 -17.22
C SER A 5 11.84 -1.58 -18.17
N LEU A 6 11.05 -0.51 -18.25
CA LEU A 6 9.90 -0.41 -19.17
C LEU A 6 10.35 -0.46 -20.65
N LEU A 7 11.51 0.13 -20.97
CA LEU A 7 12.09 0.12 -22.33
C LEU A 7 12.56 -1.26 -22.79
N LYS A 8 12.75 -2.22 -21.86
CA LYS A 8 13.18 -3.59 -22.16
C LYS A 8 12.02 -4.55 -22.41
N ILE A 9 10.78 -4.12 -22.15
CA ILE A 9 9.57 -4.92 -22.34
C ILE A 9 9.11 -4.78 -23.78
N GLN A 10 8.75 -5.89 -24.44
CA GLN A 10 8.25 -5.81 -25.81
C GLN A 10 6.84 -5.21 -25.78
N LYS A 11 6.51 -4.36 -26.75
CA LYS A 11 5.18 -3.69 -26.85
C LYS A 11 4.00 -4.69 -26.91
N THR A 12 4.27 -5.97 -27.16
CA THR A 12 3.30 -7.07 -27.20
C THR A 12 3.02 -7.70 -25.84
N ASP A 13 3.86 -7.46 -24.82
CA ASP A 13 3.76 -8.15 -23.53
C ASP A 13 2.67 -7.58 -22.62
N PHE A 14 2.06 -6.47 -23.02
CA PHE A 14 1.02 -5.78 -22.25
C PHE A 14 -0.01 -5.10 -23.15
N ASP A 15 -1.24 -5.04 -22.65
CA ASP A 15 -2.37 -4.43 -23.35
C ASP A 15 -2.78 -3.09 -22.77
N ILE A 16 -2.44 -2.81 -21.50
CA ILE A 16 -2.86 -1.63 -20.74
C ILE A 16 -1.71 -1.17 -19.85
N ILE A 17 -1.58 0.13 -19.66
CA ILE A 17 -0.61 0.74 -18.76
C ILE A 17 -1.33 1.50 -17.65
N PHE A 18 -0.98 1.22 -16.39
CA PHE A 18 -1.32 2.05 -15.23
C PHE A 18 -0.06 2.76 -14.75
N SER A 19 -0.12 4.09 -14.59
CA SER A 19 1.04 4.88 -14.17
C SER A 19 0.66 5.94 -13.15
N ALA A 20 1.51 6.13 -12.14
CA ALA A 20 1.37 7.23 -11.19
C ALA A 20 1.86 8.58 -11.74
N THR A 21 2.55 8.57 -12.88
CA THR A 21 3.16 9.75 -13.49
C THR A 21 2.97 9.75 -15.00
N SER A 22 2.94 10.94 -15.59
CA SER A 22 2.96 11.10 -17.05
C SER A 22 4.41 11.24 -17.51
N SER A 23 4.83 10.38 -18.44
CA SER A 23 6.16 10.43 -19.07
C SER A 23 6.01 10.31 -20.58
N SER A 24 6.83 11.04 -21.32
CA SER A 24 6.88 10.99 -22.78
C SER A 24 7.16 9.57 -23.30
N VAL A 25 7.93 8.78 -22.55
CA VAL A 25 8.22 7.38 -22.87
C VAL A 25 6.95 6.52 -22.85
N ILE A 26 6.09 6.72 -21.86
CA ILE A 26 4.84 5.96 -21.70
C ILE A 26 3.86 6.31 -22.83
N LEU A 27 3.79 7.59 -23.22
CA LEU A 27 2.91 8.07 -24.30
C LEU A 27 3.29 7.48 -25.67
N GLN A 28 4.57 7.15 -25.91
CA GLN A 28 5.05 6.54 -27.16
C GLN A 28 4.74 5.04 -27.30
N LEU A 29 4.20 4.41 -26.25
CA LEU A 29 3.85 2.99 -26.27
C LEU A 29 2.53 2.70 -27.01
N GLU A 30 1.74 3.72 -27.35
CA GLU A 30 0.50 3.64 -28.13
C GLU A 30 -0.54 2.63 -27.59
N LYS A 31 -0.48 2.32 -26.30
CA LYS A 31 -1.46 1.50 -25.57
C LYS A 31 -2.43 2.38 -24.77
N PRO A 32 -3.60 1.87 -24.37
CA PRO A 32 -4.42 2.49 -23.33
C PRO A 32 -3.60 2.79 -22.05
N ILE A 33 -3.53 4.06 -21.67
CA ILE A 33 -2.81 4.52 -20.48
C ILE A 33 -3.81 5.12 -19.49
N PHE A 34 -3.71 4.69 -18.24
CA PHE A 34 -4.47 5.24 -17.11
C PHE A 34 -3.50 5.85 -16.11
N ILE A 35 -3.54 7.17 -16.00
CA ILE A 35 -2.87 7.86 -14.90
C ILE A 35 -3.69 7.67 -13.65
N VAL A 36 -3.05 7.17 -12.60
CA VAL A 36 -3.66 6.87 -11.31
C VAL A 36 -2.97 7.68 -10.22
N ASN A 37 -3.74 8.14 -9.25
CA ASN A 37 -3.13 8.62 -8.01
C ASN A 37 -2.81 7.38 -7.16
N PRO A 38 -1.59 7.22 -6.61
CA PRO A 38 -1.31 6.13 -5.67
C PRO A 38 -2.23 6.14 -4.44
N VAL A 39 -2.74 7.33 -4.08
CA VAL A 39 -3.72 7.52 -3.01
C VAL A 39 -4.99 8.10 -3.63
N MET A 40 -6.01 7.27 -3.84
CA MET A 40 -7.29 7.67 -4.42
C MET A 40 -8.39 7.77 -3.38
N THR A 41 -9.27 8.75 -3.56
CA THR A 41 -10.60 8.80 -2.95
C THR A 41 -11.53 7.75 -3.60
N GLU A 42 -12.67 7.46 -2.95
CA GLU A 42 -13.65 6.48 -3.47
C GLU A 42 -14.21 6.89 -4.84
N ASP A 43 -14.40 8.19 -5.04
CA ASP A 43 -14.88 8.75 -6.31
C ASP A 43 -13.83 8.63 -7.41
N GLU A 44 -12.55 8.92 -7.12
CA GLU A 44 -11.45 8.74 -8.06
C GLU A 44 -11.27 7.28 -8.47
N GLU A 45 -11.37 6.35 -7.51
CA GLU A 45 -11.32 4.90 -7.74
C GLU A 45 -12.45 4.45 -8.66
N TYR A 46 -13.70 4.82 -8.36
CA TYR A 46 -14.86 4.52 -9.21
C TYR A 46 -14.69 5.06 -10.63
N HIS A 47 -14.27 6.32 -10.78
CA HIS A 47 -14.07 6.93 -12.08
C HIS A 47 -12.90 6.30 -12.85
N LEU A 48 -11.82 5.90 -12.18
CA LEU A 48 -10.73 5.17 -12.80
C LEU A 48 -11.22 3.83 -13.34
N VAL A 49 -11.88 3.04 -12.50
CA VAL A 49 -12.41 1.72 -12.88
C VAL A 49 -13.35 1.88 -14.08
N LYS A 50 -14.26 2.85 -14.06
CA LYS A 50 -15.12 3.19 -15.20
C LYS A 50 -14.32 3.43 -16.49
N ARG A 51 -13.32 4.32 -16.46
CA ARG A 51 -12.48 4.63 -17.64
C ARG A 51 -11.77 3.39 -18.18
N VAL A 52 -11.30 2.50 -17.30
CA VAL A 52 -10.66 1.24 -17.69
C VAL A 52 -11.66 0.37 -18.45
N TYR A 53 -12.85 0.16 -17.89
CA TYR A 53 -13.89 -0.65 -18.54
C TYR A 53 -14.31 -0.09 -19.91
N GLU A 54 -14.54 1.22 -20.01
CA GLU A 54 -14.96 1.88 -21.27
C GLU A 54 -13.93 1.72 -22.40
N ARG A 55 -12.64 1.68 -22.05
CA ARG A 55 -11.55 1.66 -23.05
C ARG A 55 -11.09 0.26 -23.41
N VAL A 56 -11.20 -0.70 -22.49
CA VAL A 56 -10.64 -2.05 -22.62
C VAL A 56 -11.71 -3.07 -23.04
N SER A 57 -12.95 -2.90 -22.62
CA SER A 57 -13.98 -3.90 -22.87
C SER A 57 -14.67 -3.69 -24.21
N SER A 58 -14.52 -4.68 -25.09
CA SER A 58 -15.41 -4.87 -26.23
C SER A 58 -16.79 -5.34 -25.73
N LEU A 59 -17.73 -4.41 -25.57
CA LEU A 59 -19.19 -4.63 -25.65
C LEU A 59 -19.94 -5.51 -24.61
N ARG A 60 -19.37 -5.99 -23.50
CA ARG A 60 -20.15 -6.86 -22.55
C ARG A 60 -20.18 -6.50 -21.07
N PHE A 61 -19.44 -5.51 -20.60
CA PHE A 61 -19.53 -5.04 -19.21
C PHE A 61 -19.68 -3.52 -19.18
N GLN A 62 -20.92 -3.06 -18.98
CA GLN A 62 -21.21 -1.67 -18.61
C GLN A 62 -21.38 -1.64 -17.10
N LEU A 63 -20.45 -1.00 -16.39
CA LEU A 63 -20.73 -0.61 -15.01
C LEU A 63 -21.92 0.36 -15.04
N PRO A 64 -22.98 0.10 -14.25
CA PRO A 64 -24.12 1.01 -14.23
C PRO A 64 -23.68 2.38 -13.71
N LEU A 65 -24.03 3.45 -14.42
CA LEU A 65 -23.75 4.80 -13.95
C LEU A 65 -24.58 5.06 -12.70
N ILE A 66 -23.95 5.58 -11.64
CA ILE A 66 -24.67 6.00 -10.42
C ILE A 66 -25.83 6.92 -10.77
N ASP A 67 -25.65 7.84 -11.72
CA ASP A 67 -26.73 8.70 -12.21
C ASP A 67 -27.93 7.93 -12.76
N ASP A 68 -27.68 6.84 -13.49
CA ASP A 68 -28.74 6.02 -14.05
C ASP A 68 -29.44 5.20 -12.95
N LEU A 69 -28.70 4.70 -11.98
CA LEU A 69 -29.27 4.02 -10.81
C LEU A 69 -30.12 4.96 -9.97
N VAL A 70 -29.62 6.16 -9.67
CA VAL A 70 -30.37 7.20 -8.94
C VAL A 70 -31.62 7.59 -9.71
N LYS A 71 -31.56 7.73 -11.04
CA LYS A 71 -32.75 7.97 -11.88
C LYS A 71 -33.74 6.81 -11.86
N ILE A 72 -33.27 5.55 -11.84
CA ILE A 72 -34.14 4.37 -11.70
C ILE A 72 -34.81 4.38 -10.33
N ILE A 73 -34.05 4.59 -9.25
CA ILE A 73 -34.56 4.64 -7.88
C ILE A 73 -35.60 5.76 -7.73
N GLY A 74 -35.29 6.97 -8.21
CA GLY A 74 -36.19 8.13 -8.16
C GLY A 74 -37.49 7.95 -8.95
N ARG A 75 -37.55 7.01 -9.91
CA ARG A 75 -38.80 6.65 -10.61
C ARG A 75 -39.74 5.77 -9.77
N HIS A 76 -39.21 5.10 -8.74
CA HIS A 76 -39.95 4.10 -7.95
C HIS A 76 -39.95 4.38 -6.45
N ALA A 77 -39.19 5.37 -5.98
CA ALA A 77 -39.08 5.75 -4.57
C ALA A 77 -38.83 7.25 -4.41
N SER A 78 -39.20 7.80 -3.25
CA SER A 78 -38.80 9.15 -2.85
C SER A 78 -37.36 9.13 -2.31
N ILE A 79 -36.47 9.90 -2.93
CA ILE A 79 -35.08 10.05 -2.47
C ILE A 79 -35.03 11.21 -1.48
N HIS A 80 -34.81 10.90 -0.19
CA HIS A 80 -34.73 11.89 0.87
C HIS A 80 -33.35 12.57 0.97
N ASP A 81 -32.29 11.86 0.56
CA ASP A 81 -30.91 12.33 0.59
C ASP A 81 -30.14 11.79 -0.63
N ASP A 82 -30.14 12.57 -1.70
CA ASP A 82 -29.51 12.21 -2.98
C ASP A 82 -27.98 12.09 -2.85
N LEU A 83 -27.36 12.93 -2.02
CA LEU A 83 -25.92 12.94 -1.83
C LEU A 83 -25.45 11.65 -1.15
N SER A 84 -26.06 11.30 -0.02
CA SER A 84 -25.70 10.08 0.72
C SER A 84 -25.99 8.82 -0.12
N LEU A 85 -27.12 8.80 -0.84
CA LEU A 85 -27.45 7.69 -1.73
C LEU A 85 -26.39 7.47 -2.81
N ARG A 86 -25.92 8.55 -3.44
CA ARG A 86 -24.86 8.48 -4.46
C ARG A 86 -23.55 7.96 -3.89
N GLN A 87 -23.17 8.42 -2.71
CA GLN A 87 -21.95 7.97 -2.03
C GLN A 87 -22.00 6.48 -1.70
N GLU A 88 -23.13 6.00 -1.18
CA GLU A 88 -23.30 4.57 -0.85
C GLU A 88 -23.32 3.68 -2.09
N LEU A 89 -24.02 4.10 -3.15
CA LEU A 89 -24.00 3.39 -4.43
C LEU A 89 -22.60 3.36 -5.04
N SER A 90 -21.86 4.47 -4.97
CA SER A 90 -20.45 4.53 -5.39
C SER A 90 -19.65 3.46 -4.66
N ARG A 91 -19.67 3.47 -3.33
CA ARG A 91 -18.94 2.53 -2.46
C ARG A 91 -19.30 1.07 -2.74
N TYR A 92 -20.58 0.77 -2.96
CA TYR A 92 -21.03 -0.58 -3.27
C TYR A 92 -20.48 -1.07 -4.61
N LEU A 93 -20.56 -0.23 -5.65
CA LEU A 93 -20.16 -0.56 -7.02
C LEU A 93 -18.65 -0.54 -7.24
N SER A 94 -17.86 0.16 -6.41
CA SER A 94 -16.39 0.08 -6.44
C SER A 94 -15.86 -1.32 -6.05
N GLY A 95 -16.72 -2.28 -5.73
CA GLY A 95 -16.32 -3.67 -5.44
C GLY A 95 -16.02 -3.95 -3.97
N ARG A 96 -16.28 -3.00 -3.05
CA ARG A 96 -16.22 -3.26 -1.60
C ARG A 96 -17.47 -3.98 -1.08
N GLY A 97 -18.62 -3.84 -1.75
CA GLY A 97 -19.89 -4.47 -1.34
C GLY A 97 -19.93 -6.00 -1.40
N HIS A 98 -19.15 -6.64 -2.28
CA HIS A 98 -19.08 -8.11 -2.37
C HIS A 98 -18.03 -8.76 -1.44
N LYS A 99 -17.20 -7.96 -0.76
CA LYS A 99 -16.13 -8.43 0.14
C LYS A 99 -16.47 -8.30 1.63
N ALA A 100 -17.68 -7.92 1.99
CA ALA A 100 -18.13 -7.77 3.38
C ALA A 100 -18.11 -9.08 4.23
N LEU A 101 -17.73 -10.23 3.66
CA LEU A 101 -17.58 -11.50 4.38
C LEU A 101 -16.13 -11.91 4.67
N ALA A 102 -15.12 -11.25 4.08
CA ALA A 102 -13.75 -11.38 4.55
C ALA A 102 -13.52 -10.25 5.54
N LYS A 103 -13.39 -10.58 6.83
CA LYS A 103 -13.02 -9.64 7.89
C LYS A 103 -11.89 -8.72 7.38
N ASP A 104 -12.19 -7.43 7.18
CA ASP A 104 -11.22 -6.45 6.66
C ASP A 104 -9.99 -6.47 7.57
N LEU A 105 -8.90 -7.09 7.13
CA LEU A 105 -7.67 -7.16 7.90
C LEU A 105 -7.07 -5.75 7.98
N ARG A 106 -7.04 -5.18 9.18
CA ARG A 106 -6.50 -3.84 9.44
C ARG A 106 -5.08 -3.93 9.97
N LEU A 107 -4.35 -2.82 9.86
CA LEU A 107 -3.00 -2.70 10.42
C LEU A 107 -2.97 -3.02 11.93
N LYS A 108 -3.99 -2.59 12.67
CA LYS A 108 -4.13 -2.88 14.11
C LYS A 108 -4.28 -4.38 14.45
N ASP A 109 -4.66 -5.22 13.48
CA ASP A 109 -4.86 -6.65 13.70
C ASP A 109 -3.53 -7.43 13.55
N VAL A 110 -2.53 -6.85 12.87
CA VAL A 110 -1.26 -7.50 12.54
C VAL A 110 -0.06 -6.89 13.27
N LEU A 111 -0.19 -5.66 13.78
CA LEU A 111 0.85 -4.98 14.54
C LEU A 111 0.64 -5.16 16.05
N LYS A 112 1.69 -5.64 16.74
CA LYS A 112 1.73 -5.83 18.18
C LYS A 112 2.91 -5.07 18.79
N SER A 113 2.86 -4.81 20.09
CA SER A 113 3.93 -4.10 20.81
C SER A 113 5.29 -4.80 20.64
N ASN A 114 5.34 -6.14 20.68
CA ASN A 114 6.56 -6.92 20.47
C ASN A 114 7.11 -6.87 19.03
N TYR A 115 6.38 -6.30 18.07
CA TYR A 115 6.84 -6.07 16.69
C TYR A 115 7.31 -4.62 16.49
N ILE A 116 7.30 -3.81 17.53
CA ILE A 116 7.77 -2.42 17.50
C ILE A 116 9.02 -2.34 18.37
N SER A 117 10.05 -1.68 17.86
CA SER A 117 11.25 -1.41 18.64
C SER A 117 11.81 -0.03 18.35
N VAL A 118 12.31 0.61 19.40
CA VAL A 118 13.12 1.83 19.31
C VAL A 118 14.54 1.41 19.63
N ILE A 119 15.49 1.72 18.73
CA ILE A 119 16.89 1.36 18.92
C ILE A 119 17.81 2.58 18.72
N PRO A 120 18.97 2.65 19.41
CA PRO A 120 19.87 3.79 19.32
C PRO A 120 20.39 4.08 17.91
N GLY A 121 20.54 3.03 17.09
CA GLY A 121 21.07 3.11 15.73
C GLY A 121 21.67 1.76 15.29
N VAL A 122 22.08 1.69 14.02
CA VAL A 122 22.88 0.59 13.46
C VAL A 122 23.86 1.13 12.42
N ASP A 123 24.84 0.31 12.04
CA ASP A 123 25.86 0.70 11.07
C ASP A 123 25.39 0.56 9.61
N THR A 124 24.50 -0.40 9.32
CA THR A 124 24.08 -0.71 7.95
C THR A 124 22.56 -0.86 7.81
N ILE A 125 22.06 -0.63 6.59
CA ILE A 125 20.65 -0.87 6.27
C ILE A 125 20.31 -2.35 6.46
N GLU A 126 21.22 -3.26 6.06
CA GLU A 126 21.04 -4.69 6.22
C GLU A 126 20.82 -5.09 7.69
N ASP A 127 21.49 -4.42 8.62
CA ASP A 127 21.35 -4.73 10.05
C ASP A 127 20.03 -4.26 10.64
N VAL A 128 19.53 -3.08 10.25
CA VAL A 128 18.19 -2.65 10.67
C VAL A 128 17.10 -3.53 10.03
N VAL A 129 17.29 -3.99 8.78
CA VAL A 129 16.35 -4.91 8.12
C VAL A 129 16.33 -6.29 8.80
N LYS A 130 17.48 -6.82 9.23
CA LYS A 130 17.51 -8.05 10.04
C LYS A 130 16.80 -7.85 11.38
N LYS A 131 17.04 -6.72 12.06
CA LYS A 131 16.40 -6.41 13.35
C LYS A 131 14.88 -6.27 13.21
N SER A 132 14.40 -5.61 12.17
CA SER A 132 12.96 -5.46 11.92
C SER A 132 12.29 -6.80 11.59
N ALA A 133 12.98 -7.69 10.88
CA ALA A 133 12.47 -9.03 10.59
C ALA A 133 12.47 -9.98 11.80
N GLN A 134 13.32 -9.75 12.80
CA GLN A 134 13.55 -10.67 13.91
C GLN A 134 12.29 -11.05 14.71
N PRO A 135 11.40 -10.13 15.14
CA PRO A 135 10.18 -10.51 15.83
C PRO A 135 9.27 -11.40 14.98
N LEU A 136 9.19 -11.15 13.67
CA LEU A 136 8.38 -11.95 12.75
C LEU A 136 8.99 -13.34 12.52
N LEU A 137 10.32 -13.47 12.55
CA LEU A 137 11.00 -14.77 12.54
C LEU A 137 10.73 -15.57 13.80
N ASN A 138 10.82 -14.93 14.97
CA ASN A 138 10.60 -15.57 16.27
C ASN A 138 9.18 -16.16 16.36
N ASP A 139 8.19 -15.41 15.88
CA ASP A 139 6.78 -15.82 15.88
C ASP A 139 6.42 -16.70 14.66
N LYS A 140 7.43 -17.13 13.87
CA LYS A 140 7.28 -17.97 12.68
C LYS A 140 6.31 -17.40 11.64
N ILE A 141 6.13 -16.08 11.61
CA ILE A 141 5.34 -15.37 10.59
C ILE A 141 6.05 -15.43 9.25
N ILE A 142 7.38 -15.32 9.26
CA ILE A 142 8.22 -15.48 8.09
C ILE A 142 9.26 -16.57 8.31
N THR A 143 9.76 -17.11 7.21
CA THR A 143 10.89 -18.04 7.19
C THR A 143 12.21 -17.28 7.06
N ARG A 144 13.32 -17.96 7.42
CA ARG A 144 14.66 -17.41 7.20
C ARG A 144 14.94 -17.14 5.71
N GLU A 145 14.39 -17.97 4.83
CA GLU A 145 14.57 -17.81 3.39
C GLU A 145 13.84 -16.57 2.85
N TYR A 146 12.68 -16.22 3.41
CA TYR A 146 12.02 -14.96 3.10
C TYR A 146 12.93 -13.76 3.44
N LEU A 147 13.50 -13.72 4.65
CA LEU A 147 14.44 -12.66 5.03
C LEU A 147 15.65 -12.62 4.08
N ASN A 148 16.25 -13.76 3.76
CA ASN A 148 17.37 -13.81 2.83
C ASN A 148 17.01 -13.21 1.47
N ARG A 149 15.80 -13.49 0.96
CA ARG A 149 15.32 -12.91 -0.30
C ARG A 149 15.14 -11.40 -0.20
N VAL A 150 14.56 -10.90 0.89
CA VAL A 150 14.46 -9.45 1.13
C VAL A 150 15.85 -8.80 1.11
N LEU A 151 16.83 -9.38 1.79
CA LEU A 151 18.20 -8.85 1.84
C LEU A 151 18.90 -8.89 0.47
N ARG A 152 18.71 -9.97 -0.31
CA ARG A 152 19.25 -10.05 -1.69
C ARG A 152 18.66 -8.99 -2.60
N ASN A 153 17.33 -8.79 -2.56
CA ASN A 153 16.65 -7.79 -3.38
C ASN A 153 17.07 -6.37 -2.97
N LEU A 154 17.17 -6.13 -1.66
CA LEU A 154 17.61 -4.87 -1.09
C LEU A 154 19.02 -4.51 -1.56
N ALA A 155 19.96 -5.46 -1.56
CA ALA A 155 21.34 -5.21 -2.00
C ALA A 155 21.42 -4.67 -3.44
N ASN A 156 20.50 -5.10 -4.31
CA ASN A 156 20.46 -4.68 -5.71
C ASN A 156 19.64 -3.40 -5.93
N HIS A 157 18.66 -3.11 -5.07
CA HIS A 157 17.65 -2.07 -5.31
C HIS A 157 17.29 -1.27 -4.04
N ARG A 158 18.29 -0.80 -3.28
CA ARG A 158 18.09 -0.13 -1.98
C ARG A 158 17.09 1.04 -2.02
N GLN A 159 17.17 1.90 -3.03
CA GLN A 159 16.30 3.08 -3.17
C GLN A 159 14.83 2.72 -3.44
N ASN A 160 14.57 1.58 -4.10
CA ASN A 160 13.21 1.14 -4.41
C ASN A 160 12.41 0.76 -3.16
N TYR A 161 13.10 0.54 -2.04
CA TYR A 161 12.48 0.25 -0.75
C TYR A 161 12.21 1.50 0.07
N GLN A 162 12.65 2.68 -0.37
CA GLN A 162 12.28 3.94 0.27
C GLN A 162 10.92 4.41 -0.25
N ILE A 163 9.92 4.42 0.63
CA ILE A 163 8.55 4.76 0.25
C ILE A 163 8.19 6.23 0.56
N ALA A 164 8.97 6.87 1.44
CA ALA A 164 8.89 8.28 1.77
C ALA A 164 10.24 8.76 2.33
N PRO A 165 10.51 10.08 2.38
CA PRO A 165 11.69 10.61 3.05
C PRO A 165 11.80 10.06 4.48
N GLY A 166 12.93 9.44 4.84
CA GLY A 166 13.11 8.86 6.18
C GLY A 166 12.64 7.40 6.37
N ILE A 167 11.89 6.83 5.42
CA ILE A 167 11.14 5.58 5.64
C ILE A 167 11.51 4.49 4.64
N LEU A 168 11.93 3.35 5.17
CA LEU A 168 12.20 2.13 4.40
C LEU A 168 11.10 1.09 4.62
N LEU A 169 10.63 0.44 3.57
CA LEU A 169 9.61 -0.62 3.60
C LEU A 169 10.12 -1.94 2.98
N PRO A 170 11.01 -2.70 3.65
CA PRO A 170 11.52 -3.96 3.13
C PRO A 170 10.40 -5.01 2.98
N HIS A 171 10.35 -5.64 1.81
CA HIS A 171 9.41 -6.71 1.47
C HIS A 171 9.93 -7.53 0.27
N ALA A 172 9.33 -8.70 0.03
CA ALA A 172 9.59 -9.53 -1.14
C ALA A 172 8.31 -10.25 -1.58
N SER A 173 8.40 -11.07 -2.63
CA SER A 173 7.33 -11.97 -3.04
C SER A 173 6.90 -12.91 -1.89
N PRO A 174 5.67 -13.44 -1.87
CA PRO A 174 5.10 -14.11 -0.68
C PRO A 174 5.76 -15.43 -0.23
N GLU A 175 6.64 -16.04 -1.02
CA GLU A 175 7.12 -17.41 -0.74
C GLU A 175 7.87 -17.52 0.60
N GLY A 176 7.36 -18.32 1.54
CA GLY A 176 7.94 -18.42 2.88
C GLY A 176 7.48 -17.32 3.85
N VAL A 177 6.37 -16.65 3.53
CA VAL A 177 5.50 -15.96 4.49
C VAL A 177 4.40 -16.94 4.92
N ASN A 178 4.30 -17.21 6.22
CA ASN A 178 3.29 -18.11 6.78
C ASN A 178 2.02 -17.37 7.19
N GLN A 179 2.16 -16.11 7.61
CA GLN A 179 1.06 -15.23 8.05
C GLN A 179 1.40 -13.78 7.69
N ILE A 180 0.38 -12.92 7.59
CA ILE A 180 0.64 -11.49 7.43
C ILE A 180 1.31 -10.96 8.70
N GLY A 181 2.35 -10.16 8.51
CA GLY A 181 3.05 -9.54 9.61
C GLY A 181 3.66 -8.21 9.21
N LEU A 182 3.72 -7.34 10.21
CA LEU A 182 4.32 -6.03 10.08
C LEU A 182 5.11 -5.73 11.34
N SER A 183 6.28 -5.12 11.19
CA SER A 183 7.08 -4.65 12.31
C SER A 183 7.63 -3.25 12.05
N PHE A 184 7.92 -2.53 13.15
CA PHE A 184 8.45 -1.18 13.13
C PHE A 184 9.78 -1.16 13.87
N VAL A 185 10.79 -0.54 13.26
CA VAL A 185 12.03 -0.17 13.93
C VAL A 185 12.24 1.32 13.76
N ILE A 186 12.23 2.04 14.88
CA ILE A 186 12.51 3.46 14.96
C ILE A 186 13.97 3.59 15.40
N LEU A 187 14.72 4.43 14.67
CA LEU A 187 16.13 4.70 14.96
C LEU A 187 16.25 6.07 15.63
N ASP A 188 16.84 6.11 16.84
CA ASP A 188 17.18 7.39 17.49
C ASP A 188 18.16 8.18 16.63
N LYS A 189 19.21 7.49 16.17
CA LYS A 189 20.16 7.98 15.18
C LYS A 189 19.88 7.38 13.81
N SER A 190 19.40 8.22 12.89
CA SER A 190 19.19 7.83 11.50
C SER A 190 20.47 7.33 10.82
N ILE A 191 20.31 6.41 9.87
CA ILE A 191 21.39 5.93 9.01
C ILE A 191 21.52 6.90 7.83
N ASP A 192 22.72 7.42 7.62
CA ASP A 192 23.04 8.24 6.45
C ASP A 192 23.23 7.33 5.21
N THR A 193 22.52 7.62 4.13
CA THR A 193 22.65 6.91 2.85
C THR A 193 22.85 7.90 1.70
N SER A 194 23.27 7.41 0.53
CA SER A 194 23.41 8.25 -0.67
C SER A 194 22.08 8.82 -1.19
N TYR A 195 20.95 8.30 -0.73
CA TYR A 195 19.60 8.69 -1.14
C TYR A 195 18.79 9.34 0.02
N GLY A 196 19.47 9.71 1.11
CA GLY A 196 18.87 10.41 2.25
C GLY A 196 19.08 9.69 3.59
N LYS A 197 18.49 10.24 4.64
CA LYS A 197 18.55 9.65 5.98
C LYS A 197 17.40 8.66 6.17
N ILE A 198 17.66 7.52 6.81
CA ILE A 198 16.65 6.54 7.16
C ILE A 198 16.51 6.50 8.69
N GLY A 199 15.31 6.80 9.18
CA GLY A 199 14.99 6.83 10.62
C GLY A 199 13.89 5.86 11.03
N LEU A 200 13.09 5.38 10.07
CA LEU A 200 12.01 4.43 10.29
C LEU A 200 12.12 3.28 9.28
N VAL A 201 12.06 2.05 9.78
CA VAL A 201 12.00 0.84 8.96
C VAL A 201 10.74 0.06 9.31
N ILE A 202 9.91 -0.17 8.29
CA ILE A 202 8.65 -0.90 8.41
C ILE A 202 8.80 -2.19 7.62
N PHE A 203 8.96 -3.34 8.28
CA PHE A 203 9.14 -4.60 7.56
C PHE A 203 7.78 -5.24 7.29
N LEU A 204 7.50 -5.58 6.04
CA LEU A 204 6.23 -6.15 5.62
C LEU A 204 6.39 -7.60 5.14
N ALA A 205 5.54 -8.46 5.68
CA ALA A 205 5.33 -9.83 5.25
C ALA A 205 3.87 -9.98 4.82
N ALA A 206 3.64 -10.23 3.53
CA ALA A 206 2.32 -10.42 2.98
C ALA A 206 2.18 -11.83 2.38
N VAL A 207 1.11 -12.53 2.73
CA VAL A 207 0.83 -13.90 2.26
C VAL A 207 0.32 -13.96 0.83
N ASP A 208 -0.18 -12.85 0.29
CA ASP A 208 -0.59 -12.74 -1.10
C ASP A 208 -0.50 -11.30 -1.65
N ASN A 209 -0.62 -11.17 -2.97
CA ASN A 209 -0.52 -9.90 -3.71
C ASN A 209 -1.77 -9.00 -3.57
N THR A 210 -2.71 -9.30 -2.67
CA THR A 210 -3.97 -8.56 -2.52
C THR A 210 -4.27 -8.15 -1.07
N GLN A 211 -3.97 -9.00 -0.09
CA GLN A 211 -4.15 -8.73 1.33
C GLN A 211 -3.13 -7.72 1.84
N HIS A 212 -1.96 -7.59 1.19
CA HIS A 212 -1.05 -6.48 1.50
C HIS A 212 -1.72 -5.13 1.26
N LEU A 213 -2.62 -5.00 0.27
CA LEU A 213 -3.26 -3.73 -0.08
C LEU A 213 -4.12 -3.19 1.08
N LEU A 214 -4.71 -4.08 1.89
CA LEU A 214 -5.52 -3.68 3.05
C LEU A 214 -4.68 -3.08 4.16
N VAL A 215 -3.57 -3.74 4.53
CA VAL A 215 -2.60 -3.22 5.51
C VAL A 215 -1.86 -2.00 4.96
N MET A 216 -1.60 -1.97 3.66
CA MET A 216 -0.93 -0.86 2.99
C MET A 216 -1.78 0.40 2.99
N LYS A 217 -3.11 0.29 2.85
CA LYS A 217 -4.01 1.45 2.94
C LYS A 217 -3.91 2.14 4.30
N ASP A 218 -3.99 1.36 5.39
CA ASP A 218 -3.83 1.90 6.74
C ASP A 218 -2.43 2.49 6.94
N LEU A 219 -1.39 1.82 6.43
CA LEU A 219 -0.03 2.33 6.49
C LEU A 219 0.12 3.66 5.75
N LEU A 220 -0.38 3.76 4.52
CA LEU A 220 -0.34 4.99 3.72
C LEU A 220 -1.14 6.11 4.38
N LYS A 221 -2.28 5.81 5.03
CA LYS A 221 -3.02 6.80 5.84
C LYS A 221 -2.11 7.40 6.93
N LEU A 222 -1.37 6.56 7.67
CA LEU A 222 -0.41 7.03 8.68
C LEU A 222 0.72 7.85 8.06
N LEU A 223 1.28 7.39 6.94
CA LEU A 223 2.41 8.06 6.30
C LEU A 223 2.03 9.37 5.60
N SER A 224 0.75 9.56 5.28
CA SER A 224 0.22 10.83 4.73
C SER A 224 0.08 11.92 5.79
N ASP A 225 0.07 11.55 7.08
CA ASP A 225 0.10 12.51 8.17
C ASP A 225 1.52 13.06 8.33
N ALA A 226 1.69 14.35 7.98
CA ALA A 226 2.97 15.05 8.01
C ALA A 226 3.64 15.04 9.39
N ASN A 227 2.88 14.88 10.48
CA ASN A 227 3.40 14.89 11.84
C ASN A 227 3.72 13.47 12.36
N PHE A 228 3.22 12.42 11.72
CA PHE A 228 3.31 11.06 12.23
C PHE A 228 4.75 10.61 12.53
N ILE A 229 5.70 10.97 11.66
CA ILE A 229 7.10 10.59 11.83
C ILE A 229 7.77 11.32 12.99
N GLU A 230 7.45 12.59 13.23
CA GLU A 230 8.00 13.30 14.39
C GLU A 230 7.33 12.82 15.68
N GLU A 231 6.03 12.56 15.66
CA GLU A 231 5.29 12.02 16.80
C GLU A 231 5.79 10.62 17.20
N ILE A 232 6.02 9.72 16.24
CA ILE A 232 6.50 8.36 16.53
C ILE A 232 7.93 8.38 17.10
N ARG A 233 8.77 9.32 16.65
CA ARG A 233 10.15 9.49 17.13
C ARG A 233 10.21 10.12 18.53
N SER A 234 9.16 10.81 18.95
CA SER A 234 9.06 11.37 20.31
C SER A 234 8.67 10.34 21.37
N GLN A 235 8.15 9.17 20.95
CA GLN A 235 7.74 8.10 21.86
C GLN A 235 8.94 7.32 22.41
N LYS A 236 8.81 6.84 23.65
CA LYS A 236 9.90 6.14 24.37
C LYS A 236 9.67 4.64 24.54
N SER A 237 8.48 4.14 24.21
CA SER A 237 8.14 2.73 24.36
C SER A 237 7.37 2.18 23.16
N SER A 238 7.48 0.87 22.93
CA SER A 238 6.72 0.18 21.89
C SER A 238 5.20 0.25 22.14
N GLU A 239 4.77 0.34 23.39
CA GLU A 239 3.35 0.46 23.77
C GLU A 239 2.80 1.84 23.41
N ASP A 240 3.53 2.92 23.72
CA ASP A 240 3.11 4.29 23.36
C ASP A 240 3.00 4.45 21.84
N ILE A 241 3.96 3.88 21.10
CA ILE A 241 3.94 3.87 19.63
C ILE A 241 2.73 3.09 19.12
N LEU A 242 2.45 1.93 19.68
CA LEU A 242 1.28 1.14 19.28
C LEU A 242 -0.02 1.91 19.53
N ASN A 243 -0.15 2.54 20.70
CA ASN A 243 -1.32 3.35 21.06
C ASN A 243 -1.49 4.57 20.13
N LEU A 244 -0.40 5.24 19.79
CA LEU A 244 -0.39 6.35 18.83
C LEU A 244 -0.89 5.88 17.45
N ILE A 245 -0.33 4.78 16.93
CA ILE A 245 -0.74 4.18 15.66
C ILE A 245 -2.24 3.82 15.69
N GLN A 246 -2.70 3.17 16.76
CA GLN A 246 -4.11 2.79 16.89
C GLN A 246 -5.04 4.00 16.91
N THR A 247 -4.64 5.09 17.58
CA THR A 247 -5.42 6.34 17.65
C THR A 247 -5.58 7.01 16.28
N LYS A 248 -4.51 7.08 15.49
CA LYS A 248 -4.54 7.68 14.14
C LYS A 248 -5.30 6.82 13.10
N LEU A 249 -5.49 5.54 13.37
CA LEU A 249 -6.21 4.60 12.50
C LEU A 249 -7.72 4.52 12.78
N GLN A 250 -8.19 5.15 13.87
CA GLN A 250 -9.62 5.41 14.09
C GLN A 250 -10.16 6.35 13.00
#